data_AF-A0A4P6PLV2-F1
#
_entry.id   AF-A0A4P6PLV2-F1
#
_cell.length_a   1.000
_cell.length_b   1.000
_cell.length_c   1.000
_cell.angle_alpha   90.00
_cell.angle_beta   90.00
_cell.angle_gamma   90.00
#
_symmetry.space_group_name_H-M   'P 1'
#
loop_
_entity.id
_entity.type
_entity.pdbx_description
1 polymer ?
#
loop_
_entity_poly.entity_id
_entity_poly.type
_entity_poly.pdbx_seq_one_letter_code
_entity_poly.pdbx_strand_id
1 'polypeptide(L)'
;MKRWPILHFCGVLLLMKTERVMSRYLPLTTAVREVADLLSDQPDKVVSLYGQLAEIEHSPGSDNQKSKQAAPLLSKLCALEFNRVESASLRLEKFVHLGATTKDNEMNEVCKRINKLDLRCEDWHLPESLWRDGIELVMKLEGRLAIHLAGGVLENTGMCIHPHFNCPYLPGSGVKGVARHAAWAKWNETKSFEDALKVAWTFGYPTGDTMPQKEKARTRPEKDYLDNFLALRKPEWFGKEGRYKSFAGLVSFLPAFPLAGGFKVVADVLTCHHPDYYKGENERATDDESPIPQFFPVIESGSRFRFVLRPLRSVGEAELPFGAEVLEWARAFLIEGMTLYGAGAKTAAGYGWFSYNPDEEKRRLAQQEEARKRRLLEEKSVAIQSELYALADPSPFQFGEMKKRFDELVAMATAERMELPGKQRIEDALNRMKKKLPQASPLDQLREKWAKQNMNAVIKSDIAKFDKQKPEQKKLIVELLREPEGVGAEIWSQIRQGQKGNIAKGVTALRTYCKNELKLGKMP
;
A
#
# COMPACT_ATOMS: atom_id res chain seq x y z
N MET A 1 1.14 -26.28 -1.56
CA MET A 1 2.49 -26.81 -1.21
C MET A 1 3.51 -26.57 -2.33
N LYS A 2 3.70 -25.32 -2.77
CA LYS A 2 4.81 -24.90 -3.64
C LYS A 2 5.11 -23.44 -3.28
N ARG A 3 6.34 -23.16 -2.81
CA ARG A 3 7.01 -21.84 -2.65
C ARG A 3 7.80 -21.77 -1.34
N TRP A 4 9.04 -22.26 -1.35
CA TRP A 4 10.12 -21.81 -0.46
C TRP A 4 11.42 -21.73 -1.29
N PRO A 5 11.75 -20.56 -1.88
CA PRO A 5 12.95 -20.38 -2.74
C PRO A 5 14.27 -20.22 -1.95
N ILE A 6 14.24 -20.31 -0.62
CA ILE A 6 15.38 -19.97 0.25
C ILE A 6 16.20 -21.21 0.68
N LEU A 7 15.74 -22.43 0.36
CA LEU A 7 16.29 -23.65 0.98
C LEU A 7 17.38 -24.40 0.21
N HIS A 8 17.76 -23.99 -1.00
CA HIS A 8 18.72 -24.79 -1.79
C HIS A 8 20.18 -24.69 -1.32
N PHE A 9 20.61 -23.53 -0.79
CA PHE A 9 21.97 -23.36 -0.21
C PHE A 9 21.93 -23.35 1.32
N CYS A 10 20.79 -22.94 1.91
CA CYS A 10 20.56 -23.09 3.34
C CYS A 10 20.58 -24.55 3.79
N GLY A 11 20.33 -25.56 2.94
CA GLY A 11 20.49 -26.97 3.34
C GLY A 11 21.94 -27.33 3.71
N VAL A 12 22.90 -26.92 2.87
CA VAL A 12 24.33 -27.17 3.05
C VAL A 12 24.94 -26.27 4.14
N LEU A 13 24.50 -25.01 4.24
CA LEU A 13 24.91 -24.11 5.33
C LEU A 13 24.18 -24.38 6.66
N LEU A 14 22.92 -24.87 6.65
CA LEU A 14 22.28 -25.40 7.87
C LEU A 14 23.08 -26.59 8.35
N LEU A 15 23.49 -27.50 7.46
CA LEU A 15 24.39 -28.61 7.80
C LEU A 15 25.65 -28.11 8.51
N MET A 16 26.30 -27.06 8.00
CA MET A 16 27.45 -26.41 8.65
C MET A 16 27.11 -25.74 10.00
N LYS A 17 25.91 -25.17 10.18
CA LYS A 17 25.47 -24.60 11.47
C LYS A 17 24.95 -25.66 12.46
N THR A 18 24.52 -26.82 11.98
CA THR A 18 23.99 -27.94 12.77
C THR A 18 25.06 -28.92 13.24
N GLU A 19 26.35 -28.58 13.11
CA GLU A 19 27.44 -29.27 13.81
C GLU A 19 27.20 -29.36 15.33
N ARG A 20 26.37 -28.48 15.91
CA ARG A 20 25.99 -28.56 17.34
C ARG A 20 24.73 -29.37 17.67
N VAL A 21 23.91 -29.79 16.70
CA VAL A 21 22.58 -30.36 16.98
C VAL A 21 22.36 -31.76 16.38
N MET A 22 22.98 -32.11 15.25
CA MET A 22 22.65 -33.33 14.50
C MET A 22 23.50 -34.57 14.84
N SER A 23 24.34 -34.52 15.89
CA SER A 23 25.18 -35.67 16.31
C SER A 23 24.40 -36.85 16.94
N ARG A 24 23.06 -36.88 16.87
CA ARG A 24 22.25 -37.86 17.62
C ARG A 24 21.33 -38.78 16.83
N TYR A 25 21.04 -38.58 15.53
CA TYR A 25 19.91 -39.34 14.92
C TYR A 25 20.05 -39.92 13.50
N LEU A 26 21.15 -39.77 12.74
CA LEU A 26 21.35 -40.52 11.49
C LEU A 26 22.85 -40.69 11.17
N PRO A 27 23.29 -41.78 10.50
CA PRO A 27 24.65 -41.84 9.94
C PRO A 27 24.85 -40.68 8.97
N LEU A 28 25.85 -39.83 9.25
CA LEU A 28 26.12 -38.57 8.56
C LEU A 28 26.21 -38.73 7.02
N THR A 29 26.73 -39.87 6.56
CA THR A 29 26.88 -40.22 5.15
C THR A 29 25.56 -40.48 4.42
N THR A 30 24.57 -41.08 5.10
CA THR A 30 23.25 -41.35 4.51
C THR A 30 22.43 -40.07 4.35
N ALA A 31 22.46 -39.19 5.36
CA ALA A 31 21.77 -37.90 5.29
C ALA A 31 22.37 -36.97 4.22
N VAL A 32 23.70 -36.94 4.10
CA VAL A 32 24.38 -36.16 3.06
C VAL A 32 24.09 -36.73 1.66
N ARG A 33 23.98 -38.06 1.53
CA ARG A 33 23.63 -38.71 0.26
C ARG A 33 22.21 -38.37 -0.19
N GLU A 34 21.22 -38.52 0.68
CA GLU A 34 19.82 -38.20 0.36
C GLU A 34 19.67 -36.73 -0.07
N VAL A 35 20.34 -35.81 0.63
CA VAL A 35 20.35 -34.39 0.28
C VAL A 35 21.07 -34.15 -1.05
N ALA A 36 22.21 -34.81 -1.29
CA ALA A 36 22.96 -34.68 -2.54
C ALA A 36 22.16 -35.21 -3.74
N ASP A 37 21.48 -36.35 -3.61
CA ASP A 37 20.64 -36.92 -4.68
C ASP A 37 19.42 -36.03 -5.00
N LEU A 38 18.91 -35.29 -4.01
CA LEU A 38 17.82 -34.31 -4.18
C LEU A 38 18.30 -32.98 -4.77
N LEU A 39 19.52 -32.55 -4.43
CA LEU A 39 19.97 -31.17 -4.56
C LEU A 39 21.26 -30.98 -5.37
N SER A 40 21.80 -32.00 -6.03
CA SER A 40 23.01 -31.92 -6.88
C SER A 40 22.86 -32.70 -8.18
N ASP A 41 23.42 -32.18 -9.28
CA ASP A 41 23.56 -32.92 -10.54
C ASP A 41 24.75 -33.91 -10.50
N GLN A 42 25.60 -33.80 -9.48
CA GLN A 42 26.79 -34.65 -9.28
C GLN A 42 26.84 -35.17 -7.83
N PRO A 43 25.81 -35.91 -7.38
CA PRO A 43 25.66 -36.32 -5.99
C PRO A 43 26.85 -37.13 -5.48
N ASP A 44 27.41 -38.01 -6.33
CA ASP A 44 28.59 -38.81 -5.99
C ASP A 44 29.81 -37.94 -5.62
N LYS A 45 30.02 -36.83 -6.34
CA LYS A 45 31.13 -35.91 -6.07
C LYS A 45 30.88 -35.08 -4.82
N VAL A 46 29.64 -34.67 -4.57
CA VAL A 46 29.26 -33.97 -3.32
C VAL A 46 29.52 -34.87 -2.12
N VAL A 47 29.07 -36.13 -2.15
CA VAL A 47 29.30 -37.10 -1.07
C VAL A 47 30.80 -37.38 -0.89
N SER A 48 31.56 -37.53 -1.97
CA SER A 48 33.00 -37.75 -1.91
C SER A 48 33.77 -36.57 -1.27
N LEU A 49 33.44 -35.33 -1.66
CA LEU A 49 34.07 -34.13 -1.09
C LEU A 49 33.71 -33.95 0.38
N TYR A 50 32.47 -34.26 0.76
CA TYR A 50 32.04 -34.21 2.15
C TYR A 50 32.72 -35.27 3.01
N GLY A 51 32.93 -36.48 2.48
CA GLY A 51 33.72 -37.53 3.16
C GLY A 51 35.15 -37.07 3.45
N GLN A 52 35.82 -36.45 2.47
CA GLN A 52 37.18 -35.90 2.65
C GLN A 52 37.22 -34.75 3.68
N LEU A 53 36.18 -33.90 3.74
CA LEU A 53 36.07 -32.84 4.75
C LEU A 53 35.90 -33.42 6.17
N ALA A 54 35.08 -34.46 6.32
CA ALA A 54 34.89 -35.14 7.59
C ALA A 54 36.20 -35.80 8.07
N GLU A 55 36.99 -36.37 7.18
CA GLU A 55 38.32 -36.92 7.51
C GLU A 55 39.28 -35.84 8.04
N ILE A 56 39.26 -34.64 7.44
CA ILE A 56 40.09 -33.50 7.90
C ILE A 56 39.64 -33.00 9.28
N GLU A 57 38.34 -32.96 9.55
CA GLU A 57 37.81 -32.56 10.84
C GLU A 57 38.28 -33.50 11.96
N HIS A 58 38.28 -34.81 11.70
CA HIS A 58 38.71 -35.85 12.64
C HIS A 58 40.23 -36.07 12.68
N SER A 59 40.98 -35.42 11.79
CA SER A 59 42.45 -35.51 11.76
C SER A 59 43.09 -34.80 12.95
N PRO A 60 44.28 -35.25 13.43
CA PRO A 60 45.04 -34.54 14.45
C PRO A 60 45.73 -33.30 13.85
N GLY A 61 45.57 -32.13 14.49
CA GLY A 61 46.17 -30.87 14.03
C GLY A 61 45.52 -29.64 14.64
N SER A 62 46.16 -28.47 14.52
CA SER A 62 45.55 -27.20 14.94
C SER A 62 44.44 -26.77 13.97
N ASP A 63 43.47 -26.00 14.45
CA ASP A 63 42.34 -25.50 13.63
C ASP A 63 42.81 -24.77 12.36
N ASN A 64 43.94 -24.06 12.45
CA ASN A 64 44.53 -23.35 11.31
C ASN A 64 45.09 -24.31 10.24
N GLN A 65 45.61 -25.48 10.63
CA GLN A 65 46.05 -26.52 9.70
C GLN A 65 44.87 -27.22 9.05
N LYS A 66 43.83 -27.55 9.82
CA LYS A 66 42.58 -28.16 9.30
C LYS A 66 41.89 -27.24 8.31
N SER A 67 41.79 -25.95 8.63
CA SER A 67 41.20 -24.92 7.75
C SER A 67 41.93 -24.82 6.40
N LYS A 68 43.28 -24.84 6.40
CA LYS A 68 44.08 -24.83 5.17
C LYS A 68 43.87 -26.08 4.30
N GLN A 69 43.69 -27.24 4.90
CA GLN A 69 43.41 -28.50 4.19
C GLN A 69 41.98 -28.56 3.65
N ALA A 70 41.01 -28.01 4.40
CA ALA A 70 39.60 -28.00 4.04
C ALA A 70 39.25 -26.98 2.93
N ALA A 71 39.94 -25.83 2.90
CA ALA A 71 39.70 -24.74 1.96
C ALA A 71 39.57 -25.16 0.47
N PRO A 72 40.48 -25.96 -0.12
CA PRO A 72 40.35 -26.38 -1.53
C PRO A 72 39.16 -27.32 -1.77
N LEU A 73 38.77 -28.14 -0.79
CA LEU A 73 37.61 -29.03 -0.90
C LEU A 73 36.30 -28.26 -0.80
N LEU A 74 36.22 -27.31 0.13
CA LEU A 74 35.10 -26.38 0.25
C LEU A 74 34.93 -25.56 -1.03
N SER A 75 36.03 -25.10 -1.64
CA SER A 75 35.99 -24.39 -2.92
C SER A 75 35.39 -25.25 -4.05
N LYS A 76 35.79 -26.53 -4.16
CA LYS A 76 35.24 -27.47 -5.14
C LYS A 76 33.76 -27.77 -4.89
N LEU A 77 33.37 -27.96 -3.62
CA LEU A 77 31.99 -28.21 -3.24
C LEU A 77 31.09 -27.02 -3.61
N CYS A 78 31.53 -25.80 -3.30
CA CYS A 78 30.84 -24.57 -3.67
C CYS A 78 30.74 -24.43 -5.20
N ALA A 79 31.80 -24.77 -5.94
CA ALA A 79 31.83 -24.66 -7.41
C ALA A 79 30.81 -25.57 -8.10
N LEU A 80 30.59 -26.79 -7.59
CA LEU A 80 29.62 -27.75 -8.15
C LEU A 80 28.19 -27.17 -8.15
N GLU A 81 27.81 -26.47 -7.08
CA GLU A 81 26.45 -25.97 -6.89
C GLU A 81 26.31 -24.47 -7.21
N PHE A 82 27.40 -23.77 -7.50
CA PHE A 82 27.41 -22.31 -7.69
C PHE A 82 26.46 -21.84 -8.80
N ASN A 83 26.34 -22.61 -9.88
CA ASN A 83 25.44 -22.29 -10.99
C ASN A 83 23.96 -22.36 -10.62
N ARG A 84 23.60 -23.07 -9.55
CA ARG A 84 22.22 -23.15 -9.04
C ARG A 84 21.81 -21.99 -8.14
N VAL A 85 22.75 -21.12 -7.76
CA VAL A 85 22.42 -19.95 -6.94
C VAL A 85 21.50 -19.03 -7.75
N GLU A 86 20.21 -19.01 -7.43
CA GLU A 86 19.21 -18.17 -8.10
C GLU A 86 19.23 -16.72 -7.60
N SER A 87 19.67 -16.50 -6.36
CA SER A 87 19.80 -15.17 -5.79
C SER A 87 20.99 -14.43 -6.39
N ALA A 88 20.70 -13.39 -7.16
CA ALA A 88 21.71 -12.54 -7.78
C ALA A 88 22.50 -11.74 -6.73
N SER A 89 21.84 -11.29 -5.66
CA SER A 89 22.51 -10.57 -4.57
C SER A 89 23.52 -11.45 -3.85
N LEU A 90 23.18 -12.71 -3.55
CA LEU A 90 24.12 -13.65 -2.92
C LEU A 90 25.31 -13.94 -3.85
N ARG A 91 25.03 -14.14 -5.14
CA ARG A 91 26.06 -14.42 -6.14
C ARG A 91 27.03 -13.25 -6.30
N LEU A 92 26.53 -12.02 -6.40
CA LEU A 92 27.35 -10.82 -6.60
C LEU A 92 28.07 -10.35 -5.33
N GLU A 93 27.40 -10.38 -4.17
CA GLU A 93 27.92 -9.72 -2.95
C GLU A 93 28.59 -10.67 -1.96
N LYS A 94 28.34 -11.98 -2.03
CA LYS A 94 28.78 -12.93 -0.98
C LYS A 94 29.57 -14.12 -1.50
N PHE A 95 29.22 -14.66 -2.66
CA PHE A 95 29.69 -15.99 -3.07
C PHE A 95 30.38 -16.05 -4.44
N VAL A 96 30.90 -14.94 -4.95
CA VAL A 96 31.56 -14.89 -6.26
C VAL A 96 32.60 -16.00 -6.41
N HIS A 97 32.42 -16.86 -7.42
CA HIS A 97 33.37 -17.92 -7.78
C HIS A 97 33.93 -17.65 -9.19
N LEU A 98 35.15 -17.12 -9.27
CA LEU A 98 35.79 -16.83 -10.54
C LEU A 98 36.41 -18.07 -11.21
N GLY A 99 36.83 -19.11 -10.48
CA GLY A 99 37.31 -20.38 -11.05
C GLY A 99 38.18 -20.23 -12.31
N ALA A 100 37.75 -20.85 -13.42
CA ALA A 100 38.29 -20.67 -14.78
C ALA A 100 37.48 -19.64 -15.62
N THR A 101 36.49 -18.97 -15.03
CA THR A 101 35.61 -17.99 -15.67
C THR A 101 36.17 -16.56 -15.56
N THR A 102 35.94 -15.76 -16.60
CA THR A 102 36.29 -14.33 -16.61
C THR A 102 35.29 -13.52 -15.78
N LYS A 103 35.71 -12.32 -15.36
CA LYS A 103 34.82 -11.34 -14.72
C LYS A 103 33.61 -11.01 -15.59
N ASP A 104 33.77 -10.99 -16.92
CA ASP A 104 32.65 -10.77 -17.85
C ASP A 104 31.60 -11.89 -17.73
N ASN A 105 32.04 -13.16 -17.74
CA ASN A 105 31.13 -14.30 -17.71
C ASN A 105 30.31 -14.29 -16.42
N GLU A 106 30.95 -13.96 -15.30
CA GLU A 106 30.27 -13.84 -14.02
C GLU A 106 29.27 -12.68 -13.99
N MET A 107 29.63 -11.52 -14.55
CA MET A 107 28.69 -10.39 -14.64
C MET A 107 27.50 -10.72 -15.55
N ASN A 108 27.73 -11.41 -16.66
CA ASN A 108 26.67 -11.86 -17.56
C ASN A 108 25.72 -12.85 -16.87
N GLU A 109 26.25 -13.77 -16.07
CA GLU A 109 25.46 -14.72 -15.29
C GLU A 109 24.68 -14.05 -14.14
N VAL A 110 25.23 -13.02 -13.49
CA VAL A 110 24.50 -12.17 -12.54
C VAL A 110 23.36 -11.43 -13.24
N CYS A 111 23.64 -10.75 -14.35
CA CYS A 111 22.63 -10.01 -15.12
C CYS A 111 21.49 -10.92 -15.60
N LYS A 112 21.82 -12.13 -16.08
CA LYS A 112 20.85 -13.14 -16.51
C LYS A 112 19.89 -13.54 -15.39
N ARG A 113 20.37 -13.72 -14.15
CA ARG A 113 19.54 -14.06 -12.99
C ARG A 113 18.63 -12.91 -12.58
N ILE A 114 19.12 -11.68 -12.62
CA ILE A 114 18.34 -10.47 -12.34
C ILE A 114 17.23 -10.27 -13.38
N ASN A 115 17.55 -10.52 -14.66
CA ASN A 115 16.60 -10.40 -15.76
C ASN A 115 15.58 -11.55 -15.81
N LYS A 116 15.76 -12.63 -15.04
CA LYS A 116 14.81 -13.74 -14.99
C LYS A 116 13.49 -13.27 -14.36
N LEU A 117 12.41 -13.40 -15.12
CA LEU A 117 11.13 -12.72 -14.93
C LEU A 117 10.30 -13.21 -13.74
N ASP A 118 10.65 -14.34 -13.13
CA ASP A 118 9.80 -15.04 -12.17
C ASP A 118 9.70 -14.35 -10.78
N LEU A 119 10.55 -13.36 -10.50
CA LEU A 119 10.64 -12.66 -9.20
C LEU A 119 10.37 -11.15 -9.33
N ARG A 120 9.54 -10.73 -10.28
CA ARG A 120 9.22 -9.31 -10.43
C ARG A 120 8.53 -8.77 -9.18
N CYS A 121 8.91 -7.54 -8.84
CA CYS A 121 8.29 -6.68 -7.82
C CYS A 121 6.86 -6.24 -8.21
N GLU A 122 6.16 -7.03 -9.03
CA GLU A 122 4.77 -6.80 -9.48
C GLU A 122 3.81 -6.66 -8.29
N ASP A 123 4.14 -7.31 -7.17
CA ASP A 123 3.29 -7.37 -5.98
C ASP A 123 3.76 -6.51 -4.81
N TRP A 124 4.83 -5.71 -4.92
CA TRP A 124 5.17 -4.77 -3.86
C TRP A 124 4.31 -3.51 -3.95
N HIS A 125 3.02 -3.74 -3.76
CA HIS A 125 2.07 -2.74 -3.35
C HIS A 125 2.26 -2.59 -1.84
N LEU A 126 2.89 -1.49 -1.40
CA LEU A 126 2.68 -1.07 -0.02
C LEU A 126 1.15 -0.97 0.18
N PRO A 127 0.59 -1.46 1.30
CA PRO A 127 -0.85 -1.34 1.56
C PRO A 127 -1.35 0.09 1.35
N GLU A 128 -2.54 0.31 0.78
CA GLU A 128 -3.15 1.64 0.53
C GLU A 128 -3.13 2.55 1.78
N SER A 129 -3.19 1.94 2.97
CA SER A 129 -3.04 2.61 4.27
C SER A 129 -1.68 3.28 4.48
N LEU A 130 -0.59 2.74 3.92
CA LEU A 130 0.73 3.36 3.89
C LEU A 130 0.84 4.48 2.85
N TRP A 131 -0.14 4.67 1.96
CA TRP A 131 -0.13 5.69 0.90
C TRP A 131 -0.94 6.94 1.20
N ARG A 132 -1.78 6.96 2.24
CA ARG A 132 -2.82 8.00 2.43
C ARG A 132 -2.37 9.47 2.31
N ASP A 133 -1.11 9.80 2.63
CA ASP A 133 -0.61 11.19 2.65
C ASP A 133 0.72 11.41 1.90
N GLY A 134 1.02 10.64 0.84
CA GLY A 134 2.36 10.62 0.21
C GLY A 134 2.32 10.96 -1.27
N ILE A 135 3.47 11.40 -1.79
CA ILE A 135 3.64 11.68 -3.21
C ILE A 135 4.34 10.48 -3.86
N GLU A 136 3.73 9.93 -4.91
CA GLU A 136 4.35 8.94 -5.79
C GLU A 136 4.76 9.64 -7.09
N LEU A 137 6.04 9.56 -7.45
CA LEU A 137 6.57 10.04 -8.73
C LEU A 137 7.03 8.86 -9.58
N VAL A 138 6.84 8.98 -10.89
CA VAL A 138 7.46 8.07 -11.86
C VAL A 138 8.33 8.89 -12.80
N MET A 139 9.60 8.49 -12.90
CA MET A 139 10.57 9.11 -13.82
C MET A 139 11.21 8.03 -14.68
N LYS A 140 11.53 8.39 -15.92
CA LYS A 140 12.16 7.48 -16.89
C LYS A 140 13.67 7.67 -16.83
N LEU A 141 14.41 6.58 -16.71
CA LEU A 141 15.86 6.57 -16.76
C LEU A 141 16.32 6.81 -18.20
N GLU A 142 17.16 7.82 -18.45
CA GLU A 142 17.63 8.16 -19.80
C GLU A 142 19.10 7.78 -20.01
N GLY A 143 19.94 7.93 -18.99
CA GLY A 143 21.30 7.36 -18.96
C GLY A 143 21.32 5.99 -18.28
N ARG A 144 22.24 5.09 -18.64
CA ARG A 144 22.41 3.83 -17.88
C ARG A 144 22.62 4.12 -16.39
N LEU A 145 22.11 3.28 -15.51
CA LEU A 145 22.21 3.51 -14.07
C LEU A 145 23.16 2.50 -13.43
N ALA A 146 24.29 3.02 -12.96
CA ALA A 146 25.24 2.30 -12.12
C ALA A 146 24.98 2.66 -10.65
N ILE A 147 24.76 1.68 -9.77
CA ILE A 147 24.41 1.93 -8.36
C ILE A 147 25.41 1.19 -7.49
N HIS A 148 25.94 1.83 -6.46
CA HIS A 148 26.69 1.15 -5.41
C HIS A 148 27.89 0.30 -5.91
N LEU A 149 28.62 0.80 -6.91
CA LEU A 149 29.78 0.10 -7.50
C LEU A 149 30.85 -0.27 -6.46
N ALA A 150 30.97 0.49 -5.37
CA ALA A 150 31.92 0.24 -4.29
C ALA A 150 31.55 -0.96 -3.38
N GLY A 151 30.38 -1.57 -3.56
CA GLY A 151 29.97 -2.74 -2.79
C GLY A 151 30.36 -4.07 -3.45
N GLY A 152 30.38 -5.15 -2.66
CA GLY A 152 30.54 -6.52 -3.15
C GLY A 152 31.95 -7.10 -2.97
N VAL A 153 32.13 -8.34 -3.43
CA VAL A 153 33.41 -9.08 -3.37
C VAL A 153 34.34 -8.66 -4.51
N LEU A 154 33.76 -8.36 -5.66
CA LEU A 154 34.48 -7.90 -6.84
C LEU A 154 34.58 -6.38 -6.83
N GLU A 155 35.78 -5.88 -7.08
CA GLU A 155 36.05 -4.46 -7.06
C GLU A 155 35.27 -3.75 -8.19
N ASN A 156 34.61 -2.64 -7.81
CA ASN A 156 33.85 -1.76 -8.70
C ASN A 156 32.66 -2.43 -9.42
N THR A 157 32.11 -3.53 -8.91
CA THR A 157 30.98 -4.24 -9.54
C THR A 157 29.74 -4.36 -8.66
N GLY A 158 29.66 -3.64 -7.54
CA GLY A 158 28.50 -3.71 -6.67
C GLY A 158 27.23 -3.20 -7.36
N MET A 159 26.08 -3.69 -6.88
CA MET A 159 24.77 -3.17 -7.23
C MET A 159 23.80 -3.40 -6.07
N CYS A 160 22.98 -2.40 -5.74
CA CYS A 160 21.91 -2.58 -4.76
C CYS A 160 20.83 -3.50 -5.35
N ILE A 161 20.83 -4.77 -4.93
CA ILE A 161 19.84 -5.78 -5.33
C ILE A 161 19.02 -6.17 -4.11
N HIS A 162 17.70 -6.19 -4.24
CA HIS A 162 16.84 -6.65 -3.17
C HIS A 162 17.05 -8.15 -2.90
N PRO A 163 17.41 -8.57 -1.67
CA PRO A 163 17.85 -9.95 -1.39
C PRO A 163 16.85 -11.06 -1.73
N HIS A 164 15.55 -10.74 -1.64
CA HIS A 164 14.47 -11.71 -1.84
C HIS A 164 13.84 -11.67 -3.23
N PHE A 165 14.06 -10.60 -3.99
CA PHE A 165 13.32 -10.35 -5.24
C PHE A 165 14.23 -10.20 -6.45
N ASN A 166 15.56 -10.24 -6.27
CA ASN A 166 16.54 -9.98 -7.34
C ASN A 166 16.29 -8.65 -8.09
N CYS A 167 15.55 -7.72 -7.47
CA CYS A 167 15.16 -6.46 -8.09
C CYS A 167 16.17 -5.38 -7.70
N PRO A 168 16.81 -4.69 -8.66
CA PRO A 168 17.68 -3.58 -8.34
C PRO A 168 16.87 -2.39 -7.84
N TYR A 169 17.44 -1.60 -6.93
CA TYR A 169 16.75 -0.43 -6.38
C TYR A 169 17.73 0.69 -6.05
N LEU A 170 17.23 1.93 -6.04
CA LEU A 170 17.95 3.08 -5.52
C LEU A 170 17.66 3.23 -4.02
N PRO A 171 18.68 3.18 -3.15
CA PRO A 171 18.47 3.39 -1.71
C PRO A 171 17.84 4.75 -1.42
N GLY A 172 16.91 4.80 -0.45
CA GLY A 172 16.24 6.05 -0.06
C GLY A 172 17.22 7.14 0.42
N SER A 173 18.37 6.75 0.99
CA SER A 173 19.46 7.67 1.33
C SER A 173 20.10 8.31 0.10
N GLY A 174 20.29 7.56 -1.00
CA GLY A 174 20.78 8.09 -2.27
C GLY A 174 19.76 9.03 -2.92
N VAL A 175 18.48 8.65 -2.90
CA VAL A 175 17.36 9.50 -3.36
C VAL A 175 17.28 10.80 -2.55
N LYS A 176 17.40 10.74 -1.22
CA LYS A 176 17.47 11.93 -0.35
C LYS A 176 18.71 12.77 -0.65
N GLY A 177 19.85 12.13 -0.88
CA GLY A 177 21.13 12.79 -1.16
C GLY A 177 21.08 13.66 -2.42
N VAL A 178 20.57 13.12 -3.52
CA VAL A 178 20.46 13.87 -4.78
C VAL A 178 19.45 15.01 -4.68
N ALA A 179 18.30 14.79 -4.04
CA ALA A 179 17.33 15.85 -3.79
C ALA A 179 17.92 16.97 -2.91
N ARG A 180 18.68 16.61 -1.86
CA ARG A 180 19.37 17.58 -1.01
C ARG A 180 20.43 18.37 -1.76
N HIS A 181 21.16 17.73 -2.66
CA HIS A 181 22.16 18.40 -3.48
C HIS A 181 21.52 19.46 -4.38
N ALA A 182 20.41 19.13 -5.06
CA ALA A 182 19.66 20.10 -5.85
C ALA A 182 19.11 21.25 -4.99
N ALA A 183 18.55 20.95 -3.82
CA ALA A 183 18.05 21.96 -2.89
C ALA A 183 19.17 22.92 -2.43
N TRP A 184 20.34 22.38 -2.10
CA TRP A 184 21.51 23.17 -1.71
C TRP A 184 22.04 24.01 -2.87
N ALA A 185 22.15 23.44 -4.08
CA ALA A 185 22.61 24.16 -5.27
C ALA A 185 21.68 25.34 -5.59
N LYS A 186 20.37 25.10 -5.56
CA LYS A 186 19.35 26.15 -5.73
C LYS A 186 19.48 27.26 -4.70
N TRP A 187 19.60 26.92 -3.42
CA TRP A 187 19.85 27.93 -2.40
C TRP A 187 21.18 28.65 -2.61
N ASN A 188 22.23 27.96 -3.06
CA ASN A 188 23.53 28.57 -3.30
C ASN A 188 23.50 29.55 -4.47
N GLU A 189 22.64 29.35 -5.46
CA GLU A 189 22.39 30.29 -6.56
C GLU A 189 21.55 31.49 -6.11
N THR A 190 20.45 31.27 -5.40
CA THR A 190 19.51 32.34 -5.02
C THR A 190 19.96 33.13 -3.80
N LYS A 191 20.70 32.47 -2.89
CA LYS A 191 21.02 32.94 -1.53
C LYS A 191 19.79 33.48 -0.79
N SER A 192 18.61 32.95 -1.10
CA SER A 192 17.35 33.41 -0.54
C SER A 192 17.09 32.77 0.82
N PHE A 193 16.45 33.53 1.73
CA PHE A 193 16.07 32.99 3.03
C PHE A 193 14.95 31.95 2.93
N GLU A 194 14.04 32.12 1.96
CA GLU A 194 12.97 31.17 1.72
C GLU A 194 13.50 29.80 1.29
N ASP A 195 14.44 29.74 0.33
CA ASP A 195 15.01 28.46 -0.11
C ASP A 195 15.83 27.80 1.00
N ALA A 196 16.54 28.60 1.81
CA ALA A 196 17.24 28.10 2.99
C ALA A 196 16.29 27.39 3.97
N LEU A 197 15.12 27.99 4.24
CA LEU A 197 14.09 27.38 5.06
C LEU A 197 13.54 26.10 4.44
N LYS A 198 13.27 26.09 3.13
CA LYS A 198 12.81 24.88 2.42
C LYS A 198 13.80 23.73 2.58
N VAL A 199 15.11 24.00 2.50
CA VAL A 199 16.15 22.98 2.73
C VAL A 199 16.09 22.47 4.17
N ALA A 200 16.10 23.38 5.16
CA ALA A 200 16.08 23.00 6.57
C ALA A 200 14.83 22.19 6.92
N TRP A 201 13.63 22.62 6.52
CA TRP A 201 12.40 21.89 6.80
C TRP A 201 12.33 20.53 6.11
N THR A 202 12.81 20.43 4.87
CA THR A 202 12.79 19.17 4.13
C THR A 202 13.79 18.14 4.69
N PHE A 203 15.02 18.56 4.96
CA PHE A 203 16.14 17.64 5.24
C PHE A 203 16.56 17.60 6.72
N GLY A 204 16.20 18.62 7.49
CA GLY A 204 16.53 18.79 8.91
C GLY A 204 17.52 19.93 9.15
N TYR A 205 17.66 20.32 10.42
CA TYR A 205 18.68 21.25 10.90
C TYR A 205 19.47 20.61 12.06
N PRO A 206 20.82 20.72 12.12
CA PRO A 206 21.71 21.33 11.12
C PRO A 206 21.59 20.68 9.75
N THR A 207 21.72 21.49 8.70
CA THR A 207 21.55 21.10 7.30
C THR A 207 22.76 20.34 6.74
N GLY A 208 23.71 19.94 7.60
CA GLY A 208 24.97 19.27 7.26
C GLY A 208 25.97 20.14 6.50
N ASP A 209 25.67 21.42 6.35
CA ASP A 209 26.50 22.43 5.70
C ASP A 209 27.04 23.42 6.74
N THR A 210 27.52 22.87 7.86
CA THR A 210 27.96 23.63 9.03
C THR A 210 29.33 24.27 8.80
N MET A 211 29.52 25.51 9.27
CA MET A 211 30.84 26.15 9.21
C MET A 211 31.88 25.42 10.08
N PRO A 212 33.06 25.08 9.53
CA PRO A 212 34.17 24.55 10.30
C PRO A 212 34.60 25.50 11.43
N GLN A 213 34.80 24.95 12.62
CA GLN A 213 35.26 25.73 13.78
C GLN A 213 36.64 26.35 13.54
N LYS A 214 37.58 25.55 13.01
CA LYS A 214 38.93 25.98 12.66
C LYS A 214 38.90 26.84 11.40
N GLU A 215 39.41 28.06 11.49
CA GLU A 215 39.45 29.01 10.37
C GLU A 215 40.19 28.46 9.15
N LYS A 216 41.31 27.76 9.35
CA LYS A 216 42.10 27.11 8.28
C LYS A 216 41.33 26.03 7.49
N ALA A 217 40.25 25.48 8.04
CA ALA A 217 39.42 24.49 7.38
C ALA A 217 38.25 25.10 6.61
N ARG A 218 38.04 26.43 6.70
CA ARG A 218 36.95 27.12 6.02
C ARG A 218 37.33 27.34 4.55
N THR A 219 36.49 26.88 3.64
CA THR A 219 36.68 27.00 2.19
C THR A 219 35.93 28.19 1.58
N ARG A 220 35.05 28.82 2.35
CA ARG A 220 34.19 29.93 1.93
C ARG A 220 33.88 30.88 3.10
N PRO A 221 33.36 32.10 2.84
CA PRO A 221 32.94 33.04 3.88
C PRO A 221 31.86 32.48 4.82
N GLU A 222 31.75 33.04 6.03
CA GLU A 222 30.81 32.57 7.05
C GLU A 222 29.34 32.56 6.57
N LYS A 223 28.92 33.62 5.89
CA LYS A 223 27.56 33.77 5.34
C LYS A 223 27.21 32.74 4.24
N ASP A 224 28.20 32.04 3.71
CA ASP A 224 28.02 31.07 2.62
C ASP A 224 27.88 29.63 3.10
N TYR A 225 27.96 29.38 4.42
CA TYR A 225 27.52 28.12 5.03
C TYR A 225 26.03 28.21 5.35
N LEU A 226 25.23 27.27 4.87
CA LEU A 226 23.77 27.34 5.01
C LEU A 226 23.32 27.40 6.47
N ASP A 227 23.97 26.66 7.36
CA ASP A 227 23.63 26.68 8.80
C ASP A 227 23.89 28.06 9.42
N ASN A 228 25.04 28.67 9.12
CA ASN A 228 25.38 30.01 9.60
C ASN A 228 24.49 31.06 8.95
N PHE A 229 24.16 30.92 7.67
CA PHE A 229 23.24 31.82 6.98
C PHE A 229 21.86 31.85 7.65
N LEU A 230 21.30 30.68 7.99
CA LEU A 230 20.04 30.56 8.73
C LEU A 230 20.15 31.18 10.12
N ALA A 231 21.23 30.90 10.86
CA ALA A 231 21.46 31.43 12.20
C ALA A 231 21.65 32.95 12.23
N LEU A 232 22.30 33.54 11.21
CA LEU A 232 22.49 34.99 11.09
C LEU A 232 21.19 35.71 10.70
N ARG A 233 20.36 35.09 9.85
CA ARG A 233 19.10 35.68 9.37
C ARG A 233 17.96 35.57 10.38
N LYS A 234 17.90 34.46 11.12
CA LYS A 234 16.86 34.16 12.12
C LYS A 234 17.51 33.53 13.37
N PRO A 235 18.28 34.31 14.15
CA PRO A 235 18.97 33.80 15.36
C PRO A 235 18.01 33.24 16.40
N GLU A 236 16.81 33.80 16.51
CA GLU A 236 15.75 33.34 17.40
C GLU A 236 15.27 31.91 17.07
N TRP A 237 15.52 31.44 15.83
CA TRP A 237 15.16 30.09 15.40
C TRP A 237 16.38 29.17 15.33
N PHE A 238 17.46 29.56 14.63
CA PHE A 238 18.54 28.66 14.22
C PHE A 238 19.89 28.91 14.93
N GLY A 239 19.95 29.82 15.91
CA GLY A 239 21.17 30.09 16.70
C GLY A 239 21.41 29.12 17.85
N LYS A 240 22.52 29.31 18.59
CA LYS A 240 22.85 28.52 19.81
C LYS A 240 21.76 28.58 20.88
N GLU A 241 21.11 29.74 20.97
CA GLU A 241 19.97 30.00 21.87
C GLU A 241 18.63 30.02 21.10
N GLY A 242 18.63 29.65 19.82
CA GLY A 242 17.43 29.61 18.99
C GLY A 242 16.48 28.49 19.42
N ARG A 243 15.20 28.67 19.10
CA ARG A 243 14.12 27.72 19.39
C ARG A 243 14.38 26.33 18.79
N TYR A 244 14.91 26.29 17.57
CA TYR A 244 15.13 25.07 16.80
C TYR A 244 16.63 24.76 16.71
N LYS A 245 17.25 24.39 17.85
CA LYS A 245 18.67 24.02 17.92
C LYS A 245 19.04 22.87 16.97
N SER A 246 18.13 21.89 16.86
CA SER A 246 18.22 20.80 15.90
C SER A 246 16.86 20.13 15.73
N PHE A 247 16.55 19.66 14.53
CA PHE A 247 15.39 18.82 14.26
C PHE A 247 15.62 17.91 13.04
N ALA A 248 14.93 16.78 13.03
CA ALA A 248 14.92 15.88 11.88
C ALA A 248 14.07 16.46 10.74
N GLY A 249 14.48 16.24 9.48
CA GLY A 249 13.70 16.67 8.33
C GLY A 249 12.28 16.09 8.32
N LEU A 250 11.35 16.82 7.71
CA LEU A 250 9.92 16.51 7.72
C LEU A 250 9.49 15.55 6.61
N VAL A 251 10.42 15.06 5.78
CA VAL A 251 10.12 14.16 4.65
C VAL A 251 11.00 12.91 4.68
N SER A 252 10.35 11.75 4.54
CA SER A 252 10.98 10.45 4.32
C SER A 252 11.04 10.16 2.82
N PHE A 253 12.24 9.84 2.35
CA PHE A 253 12.53 9.43 0.97
C PHE A 253 12.66 7.90 0.98
N LEU A 254 11.65 7.21 0.44
CA LEU A 254 11.69 5.76 0.38
C LEU A 254 12.63 5.27 -0.74
N PRO A 255 13.12 4.03 -0.66
CA PRO A 255 13.89 3.46 -1.76
C PRO A 255 13.05 3.41 -3.04
N ALA A 256 13.68 3.71 -4.18
CA ALA A 256 13.01 3.76 -5.46
C ALA A 256 13.27 2.47 -6.26
N PHE A 257 12.20 1.92 -6.84
CA PHE A 257 12.22 0.65 -7.55
C PHE A 257 11.81 0.84 -9.00
N PRO A 258 12.35 0.05 -9.94
CA PRO A 258 11.83 0.02 -11.29
C PRO A 258 10.39 -0.52 -11.28
N LEU A 259 9.55 0.01 -12.17
CA LEU A 259 8.21 -0.51 -12.38
C LEU A 259 8.28 -1.96 -12.88
N ALA A 260 7.26 -2.74 -12.51
CA ALA A 260 7.07 -4.12 -12.94
C ALA A 260 7.38 -4.32 -14.42
N GLY A 261 8.36 -5.17 -14.70
CA GLY A 261 8.78 -5.50 -16.07
C GLY A 261 9.42 -4.40 -16.89
N GLY A 262 9.69 -3.25 -16.27
CA GLY A 262 10.22 -2.07 -16.92
C GLY A 262 11.71 -1.87 -16.69
N PHE A 263 12.52 -2.92 -16.54
CA PHE A 263 13.98 -2.78 -16.49
C PHE A 263 14.72 -3.99 -17.07
N LYS A 264 15.97 -3.75 -17.49
CA LYS A 264 16.94 -4.75 -17.93
C LYS A 264 18.29 -4.41 -17.34
N VAL A 265 18.99 -5.39 -16.79
CA VAL A 265 20.38 -5.24 -16.33
C VAL A 265 21.34 -5.84 -17.35
N VAL A 266 22.42 -5.14 -17.63
CA VAL A 266 23.49 -5.57 -18.54
C VAL A 266 24.85 -5.38 -17.88
N ALA A 267 25.85 -6.13 -18.33
CA ALA A 267 27.23 -5.86 -18.01
C ALA A 267 27.73 -4.70 -18.88
N ASP A 268 28.26 -3.66 -18.26
CA ASP A 268 28.96 -2.56 -18.91
C ASP A 268 30.46 -2.67 -18.63
N VAL A 269 31.29 -1.91 -19.35
CA VAL A 269 32.75 -1.99 -19.27
C VAL A 269 33.38 -0.64 -19.00
N LEU A 270 34.37 -0.63 -18.10
CA LEU A 270 35.27 0.50 -17.88
C LEU A 270 36.69 0.03 -18.10
N THR A 271 37.49 0.82 -18.80
CA THR A 271 38.89 0.48 -19.07
C THR A 271 39.78 1.63 -18.60
N CYS A 272 40.69 1.36 -17.67
CA CYS A 272 41.72 2.33 -17.29
C CYS A 272 42.86 2.28 -18.32
N HIS A 273 43.28 3.44 -18.81
CA HIS A 273 44.39 3.55 -19.78
C HIS A 273 45.77 3.66 -19.09
N HIS A 274 45.83 4.02 -17.81
CA HIS A 274 47.09 4.19 -17.07
C HIS A 274 47.03 3.59 -15.66
N PRO A 275 46.68 2.29 -15.49
CA PRO A 275 46.63 1.65 -14.18
C PRO A 275 47.90 1.83 -13.34
N ASP A 276 49.09 1.80 -13.93
CA ASP A 276 50.35 1.79 -13.16
C ASP A 276 50.73 3.20 -12.68
N TYR A 277 50.37 4.25 -13.42
CA TYR A 277 50.41 5.63 -12.94
C TYR A 277 49.52 5.83 -11.70
N TYR A 278 48.27 5.38 -11.74
CA TYR A 278 47.34 5.56 -10.61
C TYR A 278 47.71 4.74 -9.36
N LYS A 279 48.46 3.65 -9.52
CA LYS A 279 49.05 2.89 -8.40
C LYS A 279 50.32 3.52 -7.85
N GLY A 280 50.89 4.52 -8.53
CA GLY A 280 52.18 5.12 -8.19
C GLY A 280 53.38 4.24 -8.57
N GLU A 281 53.17 3.25 -9.44
CA GLU A 281 54.25 2.42 -10.00
C GLU A 281 55.01 3.16 -11.11
N ASN A 282 54.32 4.09 -11.80
CA ASN A 282 54.90 5.02 -12.77
C ASN A 282 54.73 6.48 -12.32
N GLU A 283 55.76 7.29 -12.52
CA GLU A 283 55.71 8.74 -12.25
C GLU A 283 54.91 9.53 -13.30
N ARG A 284 54.73 8.98 -14.50
CA ARG A 284 54.03 9.62 -15.61
C ARG A 284 53.01 8.67 -16.22
N ALA A 285 51.85 9.22 -16.60
CA ALA A 285 50.83 8.52 -17.37
C ALA A 285 51.25 8.47 -18.85
N THR A 286 51.77 7.34 -19.31
CA THR A 286 52.16 7.10 -20.71
C THR A 286 51.14 6.20 -21.41
N ASP A 287 50.89 6.42 -22.70
CA ASP A 287 49.90 5.68 -23.52
C ASP A 287 50.43 4.32 -24.03
N ASP A 288 51.25 3.63 -23.24
CA ASP A 288 51.91 2.36 -23.58
C ASP A 288 51.43 1.16 -22.74
N GLU A 289 50.50 1.39 -21.81
CA GLU A 289 49.92 0.37 -20.96
C GLU A 289 48.78 -0.39 -21.67
N SER A 290 48.67 -1.71 -21.44
CA SER A 290 47.59 -2.52 -22.01
C SER A 290 46.27 -2.28 -21.28
N PRO A 291 45.15 -2.09 -22.01
CA PRO A 291 43.84 -1.89 -21.38
C PRO A 291 43.42 -3.12 -20.58
N ILE A 292 42.99 -2.92 -19.32
CA ILE A 292 42.40 -3.96 -18.48
C ILE A 292 40.90 -3.68 -18.34
N PRO A 293 40.03 -4.39 -19.10
CA PRO A 293 38.58 -4.17 -19.03
C PRO A 293 38.00 -4.59 -17.67
N GLN A 294 37.25 -3.69 -17.06
CA GLN A 294 36.54 -3.92 -15.80
C GLN A 294 35.03 -3.91 -16.06
N PHE A 295 34.42 -5.08 -15.95
CA PHE A 295 32.98 -5.25 -16.15
C PHE A 295 32.20 -4.98 -14.87
N PHE A 296 31.06 -4.31 -14.97
CA PHE A 296 30.18 -4.02 -13.84
C PHE A 296 28.71 -4.01 -14.28
N PRO A 297 27.76 -4.38 -13.40
CA PRO A 297 26.35 -4.40 -13.74
C PRO A 297 25.76 -2.99 -13.77
N VAL A 298 24.92 -2.72 -14.76
CA VAL A 298 24.15 -1.47 -14.88
C VAL A 298 22.73 -1.76 -15.32
N ILE A 299 21.81 -0.87 -14.94
CA ILE A 299 20.44 -0.90 -15.43
C ILE A 299 20.40 -0.11 -16.74
N GLU A 300 19.85 -0.72 -17.80
CA GLU A 300 19.68 -0.09 -19.10
C GLU A 300 18.72 1.10 -19.05
N SER A 301 18.97 2.06 -19.94
CA SER A 301 18.08 3.21 -20.12
C SER A 301 16.71 2.79 -20.63
N GLY A 302 15.74 3.70 -20.52
CA GLY A 302 14.33 3.43 -20.84
C GLY A 302 13.52 2.91 -19.64
N SER A 303 14.19 2.43 -18.59
CA SER A 303 13.54 1.89 -17.40
C SER A 303 12.77 2.97 -16.64
N ARG A 304 11.53 2.68 -16.20
CA ARG A 304 10.75 3.63 -15.37
C ARG A 304 10.89 3.30 -13.90
N PHE A 305 11.21 4.29 -13.07
CA PHE A 305 11.36 4.13 -11.63
C PHE A 305 10.25 4.83 -10.88
N ARG A 306 9.74 4.16 -9.85
CA ARG A 306 8.81 4.69 -8.86
C ARG A 306 9.59 5.24 -7.67
N PHE A 307 9.38 6.52 -7.38
CA PHE A 307 9.89 7.22 -6.22
C PHE A 307 8.74 7.59 -5.29
N VAL A 308 8.96 7.50 -3.98
CA VAL A 308 7.90 7.74 -2.99
C VAL A 308 8.41 8.65 -1.89
N LEU A 309 7.66 9.72 -1.65
CA LEU A 309 7.91 10.70 -0.58
C LEU A 309 6.78 10.62 0.45
N ARG A 310 7.14 10.65 1.73
CA ARG A 310 6.19 10.58 2.84
C ARG A 310 6.44 11.68 3.87
N PRO A 311 5.40 12.28 4.45
CA PRO A 311 5.58 13.22 5.53
C PRO A 311 6.00 12.46 6.78
N LEU A 312 7.03 12.96 7.46
CA LEU A 312 7.41 12.52 8.79
C LEU A 312 6.61 13.36 9.80
N ARG A 313 5.87 12.69 10.68
CA ARG A 313 5.20 13.38 11.80
C ARG A 313 6.22 13.58 12.91
N SER A 314 6.84 14.74 12.95
CA SER A 314 7.57 15.22 14.13
C SER A 314 7.74 16.73 14.07
N VAL A 315 7.63 17.33 15.26
CA VAL A 315 7.67 18.76 15.62
C VAL A 315 6.29 19.46 15.62
N GLY A 316 5.97 20.11 16.75
CA GLY A 316 4.62 20.48 17.20
C GLY A 316 3.84 21.47 16.32
N GLU A 317 2.52 21.33 16.41
CA GLU A 317 1.49 21.70 15.42
C GLU A 317 1.26 23.19 15.11
N ALA A 318 1.99 24.13 15.72
CA ALA A 318 1.56 25.54 15.68
C ALA A 318 2.34 26.50 14.74
N GLU A 319 3.57 26.17 14.31
CA GLU A 319 4.43 27.15 13.61
C GLU A 319 5.25 26.59 12.44
N LEU A 320 5.08 25.31 12.10
CA LEU A 320 5.76 24.69 10.97
C LEU A 320 4.91 24.74 9.71
N PRO A 321 5.52 24.90 8.52
CA PRO A 321 4.79 24.74 7.25
C PRO A 321 4.09 23.38 7.24
N PHE A 322 2.80 23.38 6.90
CA PHE A 322 1.98 22.18 6.88
C PHE A 322 2.62 21.13 5.96
N GLY A 323 2.57 19.84 6.36
CA GLY A 323 3.33 18.77 5.70
C GLY A 323 3.10 18.62 4.19
N ALA A 324 1.99 19.12 3.64
CA ALA A 324 1.73 19.13 2.20
C ALA A 324 2.70 20.04 1.42
N GLU A 325 3.01 21.23 1.93
CA GLU A 325 3.92 22.17 1.25
C GLU A 325 5.35 21.63 1.22
N VAL A 326 5.81 21.07 2.34
CA VAL A 326 7.16 20.50 2.45
C VAL A 326 7.32 19.27 1.54
N LEU A 327 6.27 18.48 1.35
CA LEU A 327 6.27 17.38 0.39
C LEU A 327 6.41 17.88 -1.04
N GLU A 328 5.73 18.96 -1.42
CA GLU A 328 5.85 19.56 -2.75
C GLU A 328 7.24 20.17 -2.98
N TRP A 329 7.87 20.76 -1.95
CA TRP A 329 9.28 21.18 -2.05
C TRP A 329 10.21 19.99 -2.25
N ALA A 330 10.05 18.93 -1.45
CA ALA A 330 10.83 17.71 -1.59
C ALA A 330 10.65 17.05 -2.97
N ARG A 331 9.43 17.07 -3.49
CA ARG A 331 9.09 16.63 -4.85
C ARG A 331 9.85 17.45 -5.89
N ALA A 332 9.81 18.78 -5.80
CA ALA A 332 10.50 19.65 -6.74
C ALA A 332 12.02 19.43 -6.70
N PHE A 333 12.61 19.37 -5.51
CA PHE A 333 14.04 19.08 -5.33
C PHE A 333 14.45 17.71 -5.87
N LEU A 334 13.58 16.70 -5.70
CA LEU A 334 13.85 15.36 -6.22
C LEU A 334 13.79 15.32 -7.75
N ILE A 335 12.79 15.96 -8.37
CA ILE A 335 12.68 16.05 -9.83
C ILE A 335 13.94 16.73 -10.38
N GLU A 336 14.26 17.93 -9.87
CA GLU A 336 15.44 18.71 -10.28
C GLU A 336 16.73 17.93 -10.08
N GLY A 337 16.88 17.29 -8.91
CA GLY A 337 18.01 16.42 -8.56
C GLY A 337 18.24 15.32 -9.59
N MET A 338 17.19 14.56 -9.90
CA MET A 338 17.26 13.43 -10.82
C MET A 338 17.45 13.85 -12.28
N THR A 339 16.91 15.02 -12.67
CA THR A 339 17.02 15.52 -14.04
C THR A 339 18.34 16.21 -14.35
N LEU A 340 18.93 16.93 -13.39
CA LEU A 340 20.13 17.74 -13.61
C LEU A 340 21.42 17.05 -13.17
N TYR A 341 21.39 16.37 -12.03
CA TYR A 341 22.60 15.80 -11.42
C TYR A 341 22.70 14.28 -11.59
N GLY A 342 21.55 13.62 -11.68
CA GLY A 342 21.46 12.16 -11.74
C GLY A 342 21.78 11.49 -10.40
N ALA A 343 21.52 10.19 -10.33
CA ALA A 343 21.72 9.37 -9.14
C ALA A 343 22.63 8.18 -9.43
N GLY A 344 23.28 7.67 -8.38
CA GLY A 344 24.18 6.52 -8.47
C GLY A 344 25.64 6.93 -8.69
N ALA A 345 26.40 6.05 -9.32
CA ALA A 345 27.82 6.24 -9.60
C ALA A 345 28.03 6.78 -11.03
N LYS A 346 29.19 7.40 -11.25
CA LYS A 346 29.64 7.86 -12.57
C LYS A 346 28.68 8.88 -13.24
N THR A 347 27.99 9.71 -12.44
CA THR A 347 27.05 10.73 -12.94
C THR A 347 27.72 11.74 -13.87
N ALA A 348 28.97 12.13 -13.60
CA ALA A 348 29.77 13.00 -14.48
C ALA A 348 30.05 12.40 -15.87
N ALA A 349 29.97 11.07 -16.01
CA ALA A 349 30.10 10.37 -17.29
C ALA A 349 28.74 10.14 -17.98
N GLY A 350 27.65 10.71 -17.46
CA GLY A 350 26.30 10.61 -18.03
C GLY A 350 25.47 9.43 -17.52
N TYR A 351 25.91 8.73 -16.47
CA TYR A 351 25.10 7.67 -15.85
C TYR A 351 24.02 8.24 -14.93
N GLY A 352 22.87 7.59 -14.88
CA GLY A 352 21.89 7.73 -13.80
C GLY A 352 21.03 8.99 -13.80
N TRP A 353 20.96 9.73 -14.91
CA TRP A 353 20.02 10.85 -15.06
C TRP A 353 18.66 10.38 -15.59
N PHE A 354 17.62 11.11 -15.19
CA PHE A 354 16.22 10.78 -15.46
C PHE A 354 15.50 11.90 -16.21
N SER A 355 14.42 11.56 -16.89
CA SER A 355 13.42 12.51 -17.40
C SER A 355 12.10 12.38 -16.63
N TYR A 356 11.44 13.52 -16.42
CA TYR A 356 10.15 13.62 -15.74
C TYR A 356 9.11 14.20 -16.70
N ASN A 357 7.95 13.56 -16.82
CA ASN A 357 6.88 14.00 -17.71
C ASN A 357 5.60 14.33 -16.90
N PRO A 358 5.24 15.62 -16.75
CA PRO A 358 4.08 16.02 -15.96
C PRO A 358 2.75 15.58 -16.57
N ASP A 359 2.66 15.46 -17.90
CA ASP A 359 1.41 15.04 -18.56
C ASP A 359 1.20 13.53 -18.45
N GLU A 360 2.28 12.75 -18.44
CA GLU A 360 2.21 11.33 -18.12
C GLU A 360 1.72 11.11 -16.69
N GLU A 361 2.22 11.90 -15.75
CA GLU A 361 1.76 11.82 -14.36
C GLU A 361 0.27 12.17 -14.24
N LYS A 362 -0.20 13.27 -14.84
CA LYS A 362 -1.62 13.65 -14.83
C LYS A 362 -2.51 12.52 -15.34
N ARG A 363 -2.13 11.89 -16.46
CA ARG A 363 -2.86 10.73 -17.01
C ARG A 363 -2.90 9.57 -16.03
N ARG A 364 -1.76 9.24 -15.40
CA ARG A 364 -1.67 8.16 -14.41
C ARG A 364 -2.55 8.43 -13.19
N LEU A 365 -2.52 9.66 -12.64
CA LEU A 365 -3.34 10.04 -11.48
C LEU A 365 -4.83 9.96 -11.82
N ALA A 366 -5.25 10.43 -12.99
CA ALA A 366 -6.64 10.31 -13.45
C ALA A 366 -7.08 8.84 -13.58
N GLN A 367 -6.24 7.97 -14.15
CA GLN A 367 -6.51 6.53 -14.24
C GLN A 367 -6.59 5.86 -12.87
N GLN A 368 -5.72 6.23 -11.93
CA GLN A 368 -5.74 5.73 -10.56
C GLN A 368 -7.00 6.18 -9.81
N GLU A 369 -7.41 7.44 -9.96
CA GLU A 369 -8.63 7.97 -9.36
C GLU A 369 -9.87 7.27 -9.92
N GLU A 370 -9.94 7.05 -11.23
CA GLU A 370 -11.03 6.32 -11.86
C GLU A 370 -11.08 4.85 -11.40
N ALA A 371 -9.93 4.16 -11.37
CA ALA A 371 -9.84 2.79 -10.87
C ALA A 371 -10.24 2.70 -9.39
N ARG A 372 -9.86 3.67 -8.56
CA ARG A 372 -10.26 3.74 -7.15
C ARG A 372 -11.76 3.96 -6.99
N LYS A 373 -12.36 4.87 -7.77
CA LYS A 373 -13.82 5.06 -7.79
C LYS A 373 -14.54 3.79 -8.19
N ARG A 374 -14.05 3.08 -9.22
CA ARG A 374 -14.61 1.79 -9.65
C ARG A 374 -14.52 0.72 -8.56
N ARG A 375 -13.37 0.57 -7.89
CA ARG A 375 -13.21 -0.38 -6.76
C ARG A 375 -14.13 -0.07 -5.59
N LEU A 376 -14.22 1.20 -5.18
CA LEU A 376 -15.11 1.61 -4.09
C LEU A 376 -16.58 1.34 -4.45
N LEU A 377 -16.96 1.58 -5.70
CA LEU A 377 -18.29 1.26 -6.20
C LEU A 377 -18.57 -0.24 -6.16
N GLU A 378 -17.59 -1.05 -6.58
CA GLU A 378 -17.67 -2.52 -6.55
C GLU A 378 -17.79 -3.05 -5.11
N GLU A 379 -16.95 -2.58 -4.19
CA GLU A 379 -17.03 -2.93 -2.76
C GLU A 379 -18.39 -2.58 -2.14
N LYS A 380 -18.91 -1.39 -2.42
CA LYS A 380 -20.26 -0.99 -1.99
C LYS A 380 -21.33 -1.87 -2.62
N SER A 381 -21.20 -2.21 -3.91
CA SER A 381 -22.17 -3.07 -4.59
C SER A 381 -22.21 -4.48 -3.96
N VAL A 382 -21.05 -5.05 -3.63
CA VAL A 382 -20.93 -6.35 -2.95
C VAL A 382 -21.50 -6.27 -1.53
N ALA A 383 -21.24 -5.18 -0.79
CA ALA A 383 -21.79 -4.98 0.55
C ALA A 383 -23.34 -4.88 0.53
N ILE A 384 -23.89 -4.08 -0.38
CA ILE A 384 -25.35 -3.96 -0.57
C ILE A 384 -25.94 -5.31 -0.98
N GLN A 385 -25.30 -6.03 -1.90
CA GLN A 385 -25.77 -7.34 -2.35
C GLN A 385 -25.75 -8.38 -1.22
N SER A 386 -24.73 -8.38 -0.37
CA SER A 386 -24.65 -9.24 0.81
C SER A 386 -25.78 -8.96 1.81
N GLU A 387 -26.05 -7.69 2.11
CA GLU A 387 -27.18 -7.30 2.98
C GLU A 387 -28.53 -7.68 2.37
N LEU A 388 -28.68 -7.49 1.05
CA LEU A 388 -29.87 -7.91 0.32
C LEU A 388 -30.11 -9.42 0.42
N TYR A 389 -29.07 -10.25 0.29
CA TYR A 389 -29.21 -11.70 0.48
C TYR A 389 -29.53 -12.08 1.93
N ALA A 390 -29.01 -11.37 2.93
CA ALA A 390 -29.36 -11.60 4.33
C ALA A 390 -30.85 -11.33 4.61
N LEU A 391 -31.43 -10.33 3.96
CA LEU A 391 -32.89 -10.06 4.01
C LEU A 391 -33.74 -11.17 3.35
N ALA A 392 -33.14 -12.02 2.53
CA ALA A 392 -33.85 -13.10 1.83
C ALA A 392 -34.07 -14.35 2.70
N ASP A 393 -33.43 -14.46 3.87
CA ASP A 393 -33.62 -15.57 4.83
C ASP A 393 -34.48 -15.12 6.02
N PRO A 394 -35.80 -15.38 5.99
CA PRO A 394 -36.75 -14.83 6.96
C PRO A 394 -36.71 -15.61 8.28
N SER A 395 -35.83 -15.19 9.18
CA SER A 395 -35.85 -15.49 10.62
C SER A 395 -36.17 -14.18 11.38
N PRO A 396 -36.81 -14.22 12.55
CA PRO A 396 -38.11 -13.60 12.88
C PRO A 396 -38.13 -12.06 12.95
N PHE A 397 -37.60 -11.36 11.94
CA PHE A 397 -37.73 -9.91 11.80
C PHE A 397 -39.16 -9.52 11.43
N GLN A 398 -39.66 -8.43 12.03
CA GLN A 398 -40.95 -7.87 11.65
C GLN A 398 -40.88 -7.33 10.22
N PHE A 399 -41.84 -7.70 9.37
CA PHE A 399 -41.90 -7.32 7.95
C PHE A 399 -41.66 -5.81 7.69
N GLY A 400 -42.10 -4.94 8.60
CA GLY A 400 -41.90 -3.49 8.51
C GLY A 400 -40.43 -3.07 8.51
N GLU A 401 -39.60 -3.68 9.35
CA GLU A 401 -38.16 -3.36 9.46
C GLU A 401 -37.40 -3.85 8.22
N MET A 402 -37.70 -5.07 7.75
CA MET A 402 -37.11 -5.61 6.52
C MET A 402 -37.43 -4.74 5.31
N LYS A 403 -38.69 -4.30 5.17
CA LYS A 403 -39.10 -3.45 4.06
C LYS A 403 -38.38 -2.10 4.10
N LYS A 404 -38.33 -1.46 5.26
CA LYS A 404 -37.63 -0.19 5.44
C LYS A 404 -36.16 -0.32 5.04
N ARG A 405 -35.47 -1.37 5.51
CA ARG A 405 -34.07 -1.61 5.17
C ARG A 405 -33.85 -1.90 3.69
N PHE A 406 -34.75 -2.66 3.05
CA PHE A 406 -34.72 -2.90 1.61
C PHE A 406 -34.84 -1.58 0.80
N ASP A 407 -35.80 -0.72 1.16
CA ASP A 407 -36.02 0.56 0.49
C ASP A 407 -34.78 1.48 0.64
N GLU A 408 -34.14 1.50 1.82
CA GLU A 408 -32.88 2.22 2.06
C GLU A 408 -31.75 1.74 1.13
N LEU A 409 -31.55 0.42 1.02
CA LEU A 409 -30.50 -0.17 0.19
C LEU A 409 -30.73 0.09 -1.31
N VAL A 410 -31.97 0.03 -1.78
CA VAL A 410 -32.32 0.36 -3.17
C VAL A 410 -32.10 1.84 -3.46
N ALA A 411 -32.41 2.73 -2.51
CA ALA A 411 -32.16 4.16 -2.64
C ALA A 411 -30.65 4.47 -2.74
N MET A 412 -29.82 3.82 -1.90
CA MET A 412 -28.36 3.95 -1.95
C MET A 412 -27.79 3.52 -3.31
N ALA A 413 -28.21 2.35 -3.81
CA ALA A 413 -27.76 1.86 -5.11
C ALA A 413 -28.20 2.76 -6.28
N THR A 414 -29.42 3.31 -6.21
CA THR A 414 -29.95 4.22 -7.24
C THR A 414 -29.17 5.53 -7.28
N ALA A 415 -28.83 6.09 -6.12
CA ALA A 415 -28.05 7.32 -6.01
C ALA A 415 -26.66 7.20 -6.66
N GLU A 416 -26.03 6.04 -6.52
CA GLU A 416 -24.71 5.75 -7.11
C GLU A 416 -24.77 5.07 -8.49
N ARG A 417 -25.97 4.99 -9.11
CA ARG A 417 -26.22 4.35 -10.43
C ARG A 417 -25.69 2.91 -10.50
N MET A 418 -25.80 2.16 -9.41
CA MET A 418 -25.38 0.76 -9.33
C MET A 418 -26.48 -0.17 -9.84
N GLU A 419 -26.09 -1.23 -10.56
CA GLU A 419 -26.97 -2.36 -10.83
C GLU A 419 -26.99 -3.32 -9.64
N LEU A 420 -28.17 -3.81 -9.25
CA LEU A 420 -28.36 -4.72 -8.12
C LEU A 420 -28.84 -6.09 -8.59
N PRO A 421 -27.94 -7.07 -8.75
CA PRO A 421 -28.32 -8.45 -9.05
C PRO A 421 -29.13 -9.03 -7.88
N GLY A 422 -30.31 -9.56 -8.15
CA GLY A 422 -31.16 -10.19 -7.13
C GLY A 422 -32.19 -9.27 -6.45
N LYS A 423 -32.23 -7.98 -6.80
CA LYS A 423 -33.28 -7.04 -6.35
C LYS A 423 -34.69 -7.61 -6.54
N GLN A 424 -34.98 -8.09 -7.77
CA GLN A 424 -36.29 -8.66 -8.13
C GLN A 424 -36.69 -9.83 -7.24
N ARG A 425 -35.74 -10.72 -6.93
CA ARG A 425 -35.97 -11.92 -6.12
C ARG A 425 -36.40 -11.57 -4.69
N ILE A 426 -35.84 -10.50 -4.13
CA ILE A 426 -36.15 -10.04 -2.76
C ILE A 426 -37.46 -9.25 -2.75
N GLU A 427 -37.73 -8.43 -3.77
CA GLU A 427 -39.05 -7.82 -3.96
C GLU A 427 -40.15 -8.90 -3.99
N ASP A 428 -39.93 -9.98 -4.73
CA ASP A 428 -40.86 -11.11 -4.79
C ASP A 428 -41.01 -11.83 -3.44
N ALA A 429 -39.94 -11.94 -2.64
CA ALA A 429 -39.99 -12.52 -1.30
C ALA A 429 -40.78 -11.63 -0.31
N LEU A 430 -40.52 -10.31 -0.32
CA LEU A 430 -41.27 -9.31 0.46
C LEU A 430 -42.75 -9.33 0.07
N ASN A 431 -43.06 -9.38 -1.22
CA ASN A 431 -44.44 -9.46 -1.71
C ASN A 431 -45.14 -10.76 -1.25
N ARG A 432 -44.43 -11.89 -1.22
CA ARG A 432 -44.94 -13.15 -0.67
C ARG A 432 -45.18 -13.09 0.83
N MET A 433 -44.28 -12.49 1.60
CA MET A 433 -44.46 -12.28 3.04
C MET A 433 -45.64 -11.35 3.33
N LYS A 434 -45.76 -10.24 2.59
CA LYS A 434 -46.91 -9.32 2.67
C LYS A 434 -48.24 -10.03 2.50
N LYS A 435 -48.32 -11.02 1.59
CA LYS A 435 -49.53 -11.84 1.37
C LYS A 435 -49.82 -12.81 2.54
N LYS A 436 -48.79 -13.28 3.24
CA LYS A 436 -48.91 -14.23 4.36
C LYS A 436 -49.18 -13.56 5.71
N LEU A 437 -48.94 -12.25 5.84
CA LEU A 437 -49.35 -11.51 7.03
C LEU A 437 -50.87 -11.64 7.24
N PRO A 438 -51.34 -11.72 8.50
CA PRO A 438 -52.77 -11.65 8.78
C PRO A 438 -53.33 -10.42 8.08
N GLN A 439 -54.29 -10.62 7.17
CA GLN A 439 -55.00 -9.48 6.60
C GLN A 439 -55.62 -8.72 7.77
N ALA A 440 -55.35 -7.41 7.86
CA ALA A 440 -55.86 -6.57 8.94
C ALA A 440 -57.35 -6.87 9.13
N SER A 441 -57.80 -7.04 10.38
CA SER A 441 -59.20 -7.37 10.63
C SER A 441 -60.09 -6.31 9.95
N PRO A 442 -61.32 -6.65 9.54
CA PRO A 442 -62.23 -5.66 8.95
C PRO A 442 -62.37 -4.38 9.80
N LEU A 443 -62.18 -4.49 11.12
CA LEU A 443 -62.13 -3.37 12.07
C LEU A 443 -60.85 -2.54 11.93
N ASP A 444 -59.68 -3.18 11.86
CA ASP A 444 -58.38 -2.49 11.67
C ASP A 444 -58.28 -1.79 10.31
N GLN A 445 -58.87 -2.38 9.25
CA GLN A 445 -58.98 -1.74 7.94
C GLN A 445 -59.81 -0.46 7.99
N LEU A 446 -60.91 -0.48 8.76
CA LEU A 446 -61.75 0.70 8.98
C LEU A 446 -61.00 1.74 9.82
N ARG A 447 -60.25 1.31 10.85
CA ARG A 447 -59.42 2.17 11.69
C ARG A 447 -58.36 2.91 10.86
N GLU A 448 -57.63 2.20 9.98
CA GLU A 448 -56.68 2.82 9.05
C GLU A 448 -57.35 3.77 8.06
N LYS A 449 -58.51 3.39 7.52
CA LYS A 449 -59.28 4.24 6.60
C LYS A 449 -59.66 5.57 7.27
N TRP A 450 -60.13 5.50 8.52
CA TRP A 450 -60.49 6.70 9.29
C TRP A 450 -59.26 7.54 9.65
N ALA A 451 -58.14 6.93 10.02
CA ALA A 451 -56.89 7.64 10.33
C ALA A 451 -56.29 8.38 9.13
N LYS A 452 -56.47 7.88 7.89
CA LYS A 452 -55.99 8.51 6.66
C LYS A 452 -56.90 9.63 6.14
N GLN A 453 -58.13 9.74 6.66
CA GLN A 453 -59.12 10.71 6.21
C GLN A 453 -59.27 11.86 7.22
N ASN A 454 -59.62 13.04 6.71
CA ASN A 454 -60.00 14.15 7.60
C ASN A 454 -61.28 13.78 8.36
N MET A 455 -61.31 14.05 9.66
CA MET A 455 -62.43 13.77 10.56
C MET A 455 -63.80 14.22 10.01
N ASN A 456 -63.88 15.39 9.36
CA ASN A 456 -65.12 15.87 8.72
C ASN A 456 -65.56 15.03 7.51
N ALA A 457 -64.61 14.44 6.78
CA ALA A 457 -64.91 13.56 5.65
C ALA A 457 -65.44 12.20 6.13
N VAL A 458 -64.89 11.67 7.23
CA VAL A 458 -65.37 10.45 7.89
C VAL A 458 -66.81 10.64 8.39
N ILE A 459 -67.08 11.76 9.08
CA ILE A 459 -68.42 12.08 9.58
C ILE A 459 -69.44 12.18 8.44
N LYS A 460 -69.09 12.83 7.32
CA LYS A 460 -70.01 12.96 6.16
C LYS A 460 -70.24 11.65 5.40
N SER A 461 -69.24 10.77 5.35
CA SER A 461 -69.29 9.55 4.55
C SER A 461 -69.87 8.36 5.32
N ASP A 462 -69.36 8.09 6.52
CA ASP A 462 -69.66 6.88 7.27
C ASP A 462 -70.73 7.13 8.36
N ILE A 463 -70.74 8.31 9.01
CA ILE A 463 -71.72 8.63 10.08
C ILE A 463 -73.03 9.22 9.53
N ALA A 464 -72.97 10.25 8.68
CA ALA A 464 -74.17 10.91 8.16
C ALA A 464 -75.01 10.00 7.25
N LYS A 465 -74.38 8.97 6.68
CA LYS A 465 -75.05 7.94 5.85
C LYS A 465 -75.14 6.59 6.56
N PHE A 466 -74.96 6.54 7.88
CA PHE A 466 -74.93 5.30 8.66
C PHE A 466 -76.10 4.36 8.35
N ASP A 467 -77.31 4.92 8.24
CA ASP A 467 -78.52 4.15 7.95
C ASP A 467 -78.47 3.38 6.62
N LYS A 468 -77.77 3.93 5.62
CA LYS A 468 -77.59 3.34 4.28
C LYS A 468 -76.42 2.36 4.20
N GLN A 469 -75.66 2.17 5.27
CA GLN A 469 -74.52 1.25 5.31
C GLN A 469 -74.99 -0.21 5.41
N LYS A 470 -74.17 -1.13 4.89
CA LYS A 470 -74.43 -2.58 5.03
C LYS A 470 -74.37 -3.01 6.51
N PRO A 471 -75.12 -4.04 6.94
CA PRO A 471 -75.17 -4.47 8.35
C PRO A 471 -73.79 -4.79 8.96
N GLU A 472 -72.91 -5.43 8.19
CA GLU A 472 -71.53 -5.75 8.61
C GLU A 472 -70.72 -4.47 8.89
N GLN A 473 -70.85 -3.47 8.02
CA GLN A 473 -70.18 -2.18 8.16
C GLN A 473 -70.74 -1.38 9.34
N LYS A 474 -72.05 -1.45 9.59
CA LYS A 474 -72.69 -0.81 10.75
C LYS A 474 -72.12 -1.34 12.06
N LYS A 475 -71.91 -2.66 12.16
CA LYS A 475 -71.31 -3.30 13.34
C LYS A 475 -69.87 -2.83 13.58
N LEU A 476 -69.04 -2.81 12.54
CA LEU A 476 -67.64 -2.34 12.61
C LEU A 476 -67.53 -0.86 12.99
N ILE A 477 -68.38 0.01 12.44
CA ILE A 477 -68.42 1.43 12.79
C ILE A 477 -68.78 1.62 14.27
N VAL A 478 -69.76 0.88 14.78
CA VAL A 478 -70.14 0.94 16.19
C VAL A 478 -69.02 0.43 17.09
N GLU A 479 -68.36 -0.66 16.72
CA GLU A 479 -67.24 -1.23 17.46
C GLU A 479 -66.07 -0.24 17.56
N LEU A 480 -65.71 0.41 16.45
CA LEU A 480 -64.64 1.43 16.40
C LEU A 480 -64.97 2.69 17.21
N LEU A 481 -66.23 3.16 17.18
CA LEU A 481 -66.67 4.33 17.97
C LEU A 481 -66.73 4.07 19.48
N ARG A 482 -66.73 2.81 19.90
CA ARG A 482 -66.79 2.41 21.31
C ARG A 482 -65.41 2.19 21.93
N GLU A 483 -64.35 2.29 21.15
CA GLU A 483 -62.98 2.20 21.66
C GLU A 483 -62.73 3.33 22.67
N PRO A 484 -62.02 3.06 23.78
CA PRO A 484 -61.81 4.06 24.83
C PRO A 484 -60.94 5.24 24.38
N GLU A 485 -60.07 5.01 23.39
CA GLU A 485 -59.13 5.99 22.85
C GLU A 485 -58.97 5.79 21.33
N GLY A 486 -58.50 6.83 20.62
CA GLY A 486 -58.23 6.79 19.18
C GLY A 486 -59.27 7.50 18.31
N VAL A 487 -59.14 7.34 16.99
CA VAL A 487 -59.90 8.11 15.98
C VAL A 487 -61.41 7.96 16.13
N GLY A 488 -61.88 6.77 16.55
CA GLY A 488 -63.30 6.52 16.81
C GLY A 488 -63.83 7.29 18.02
N ALA A 489 -63.09 7.32 19.13
CA ALA A 489 -63.45 8.07 20.33
C ALA A 489 -63.48 9.59 20.08
N GLU A 490 -62.51 10.10 19.33
CA GLU A 490 -62.46 11.51 18.91
C GLU A 490 -63.68 11.92 18.07
N ILE A 491 -64.01 11.10 17.06
CA ILE A 491 -65.19 11.31 16.22
C ILE A 491 -66.46 11.27 17.07
N TRP A 492 -66.59 10.30 18.00
CA TRP A 492 -67.75 10.20 18.88
C TRP A 492 -67.90 11.42 19.79
N SER A 493 -66.79 11.91 20.37
CA SER A 493 -66.77 13.12 21.19
C SER A 493 -67.30 14.35 20.44
N GLN A 494 -67.04 14.46 19.14
CA GLN A 494 -67.57 15.55 18.32
C GLN A 494 -69.06 15.40 17.98
N ILE A 495 -69.54 14.18 17.71
CA ILE A 495 -70.91 13.97 17.22
C ILE A 495 -71.94 13.68 18.33
N ARG A 496 -71.51 13.44 19.57
CA ARG A 496 -72.41 13.03 20.68
C ARG A 496 -73.42 14.10 21.11
N GLN A 497 -73.16 15.38 20.88
CA GLN A 497 -74.04 16.51 21.28
C GLN A 497 -74.27 17.48 20.10
N GLY A 498 -75.51 18.00 19.97
CA GLY A 498 -75.79 19.23 19.21
C GLY A 498 -75.67 19.19 17.68
N GLN A 499 -75.88 18.06 17.01
CA GLN A 499 -75.76 17.95 15.55
C GLN A 499 -77.03 18.40 14.79
N LYS A 500 -76.88 18.97 13.58
CA LYS A 500 -77.99 19.38 12.69
C LYS A 500 -77.95 18.65 11.34
N GLY A 501 -79.10 18.52 10.67
CA GLY A 501 -79.20 17.97 9.31
C GLY A 501 -78.95 16.45 9.24
N ASN A 502 -78.31 15.99 8.16
CA ASN A 502 -78.11 14.56 7.88
C ASN A 502 -77.22 13.84 8.91
N ILE A 503 -76.34 14.56 9.60
CA ILE A 503 -75.49 14.00 10.67
C ILE A 503 -76.36 13.61 11.88
N ALA A 504 -77.33 14.46 12.26
CA ALA A 504 -78.26 14.17 13.34
C ALA A 504 -79.11 12.92 13.04
N LYS A 505 -79.56 12.76 11.79
CA LYS A 505 -80.28 11.56 11.33
C LYS A 505 -79.40 10.31 11.43
N GLY A 506 -78.13 10.40 11.01
CA GLY A 506 -77.16 9.32 11.12
C GLY A 506 -76.86 8.91 12.56
N VAL A 507 -76.66 9.86 13.47
CA VAL A 507 -76.41 9.60 14.90
C VAL A 507 -77.64 8.97 15.58
N THR A 508 -78.85 9.40 15.23
CA THR A 508 -80.09 8.78 15.72
C THR A 508 -80.21 7.34 15.23
N ALA A 509 -79.97 7.08 13.93
CA ALA A 509 -79.96 5.73 13.38
C ALA A 509 -78.91 4.83 14.06
N LEU A 510 -77.73 5.37 14.37
CA LEU A 510 -76.68 4.68 15.10
C LEU A 510 -77.11 4.30 16.51
N ARG A 511 -77.70 5.23 17.28
CA ARG A 511 -78.23 4.95 18.62
C ARG A 511 -79.34 3.89 18.61
N THR A 512 -80.23 3.95 17.62
CA THR A 512 -81.30 2.95 17.44
C THR A 512 -80.73 1.58 17.11
N TYR A 513 -79.73 1.50 16.21
CA TYR A 513 -79.06 0.26 15.87
C TYR A 513 -78.33 -0.36 17.07
N CYS A 514 -77.63 0.44 17.87
CA CYS A 514 -76.99 -0.03 19.10
C CYS A 514 -78.00 -0.61 20.11
N LYS A 515 -79.14 0.07 20.28
CA LYS A 515 -80.19 -0.32 21.25
C LYS A 515 -80.98 -1.54 20.81
N ASN A 516 -81.42 -1.58 19.55
CA ASN A 516 -82.40 -2.55 19.09
C ASN A 516 -81.75 -3.79 18.46
N GLU A 517 -80.70 -3.61 17.66
CA GLU A 517 -80.09 -4.70 16.87
C GLU A 517 -78.94 -5.37 17.64
N LEU A 518 -78.04 -4.58 18.21
CA LEU A 518 -76.87 -5.10 18.94
C LEU A 518 -77.15 -5.33 20.45
N LYS A 519 -78.30 -4.89 20.97
CA LYS A 519 -78.68 -4.93 22.40
C LYS A 519 -77.59 -4.40 23.34
N LEU A 520 -76.81 -3.43 22.87
CA LEU A 520 -75.75 -2.82 23.65
C LEU A 520 -76.34 -1.74 24.57
N GLY A 521 -75.73 -1.53 25.73
CA GLY A 521 -76.06 -0.42 26.64
C GLY A 521 -75.82 0.95 25.98
N LYS A 522 -75.95 2.04 26.77
CA LYS A 522 -75.64 3.40 26.29
C LYS A 522 -74.26 3.40 25.60
N MET A 523 -74.17 4.05 24.44
CA MET A 523 -72.89 4.34 23.81
C MET A 523 -71.96 5.01 24.85
N PRO A 524 -70.65 4.70 24.85
CA PRO A 524 -69.70 5.22 25.83
C PRO A 524 -69.68 6.75 25.91
#